data_AF-A0A2W6YT07-F1
#
_entry.id   AF-A0A2W6YT07-F1
#
_cell.length_a   1.000
_cell.length_b   1.000
_cell.length_c   1.000
_cell.angle_alpha   90.00
_cell.angle_beta   90.00
_cell.angle_gamma   90.00
#
_symmetry.space_group_name_H-M   'P 1'
#
loop_
_entity.id
_entity.type
_entity.pdbx_description
1 polymer ?
#
loop_
_entity_poly.entity_id
_entity_poly.type
_entity_poly.pdbx_seq_one_letter_code
_entity_poly.pdbx_strand_id
1 'polypeptide(L)'
;MSSLPVPSHIHYELLLQLLERQTLPALHSEIKEPHLATKMNVSREHLQAAIINLRKAFALQKQVEDLCGYHGIEISYRWSLNESEQEMGKSLKEISSPMPSAKGN
;
A
#
# COMPACT_ATOMS: atom_id res chain seq x y z
N MET A 1 4.96 -21.11 5.34
CA MET A 1 4.14 -21.00 4.12
C MET A 1 4.32 -19.58 3.59
N SER A 2 4.61 -19.39 2.31
CA SER A 2 4.83 -18.06 1.73
C SER A 2 3.49 -17.44 1.31
N SER A 3 3.03 -16.42 2.04
CA SER A 3 1.87 -15.60 1.69
C SER A 3 2.19 -14.62 0.56
N LEU A 4 1.22 -14.30 -0.29
CA LEU A 4 1.37 -13.26 -1.32
C LEU A 4 1.50 -11.88 -0.65
N PRO A 5 2.62 -11.15 -0.83
CA PRO A 5 2.76 -9.82 -0.28
C PRO A 5 1.92 -8.83 -1.10
N VAL A 6 1.05 -8.08 -0.43
CA VAL A 6 0.27 -6.98 -1.03
C VAL A 6 0.44 -5.71 -0.19
N PRO A 7 0.33 -4.51 -0.76
CA PRO A 7 0.42 -3.29 0.04
C PRO A 7 -0.81 -3.18 0.96
N SER A 8 -0.59 -2.75 2.20
CA SER A 8 -1.70 -2.48 3.12
C SER A 8 -2.66 -1.42 2.56
N HIS A 9 -3.96 -1.62 2.76
CA HIS A 9 -5.00 -0.71 2.25
C HIS A 9 -4.84 0.72 2.76
N ILE A 10 -4.25 0.88 3.95
CA ILE A 10 -3.95 2.17 4.56
C ILE A 10 -3.13 3.10 3.67
N HIS A 11 -2.31 2.57 2.75
CA HIS A 11 -1.52 3.38 1.81
C HIS A 11 -2.42 4.17 0.87
N TYR A 12 -3.46 3.53 0.33
CA TYR A 12 -4.43 4.19 -0.55
C TYR A 12 -5.24 5.22 0.24
N GLU A 13 -5.71 4.87 1.42
CA GLU A 13 -6.50 5.76 2.28
C GLU A 13 -5.70 7.00 2.69
N LEU A 14 -4.44 6.82 3.10
CA LEU A 14 -3.56 7.94 3.46
C LEU A 14 -3.34 8.87 2.27
N LEU A 15 -2.99 8.32 1.09
CA LEU A 15 -2.81 9.11 -0.12
C LEU A 15 -4.09 9.85 -0.50
N LEU A 16 -5.24 9.18 -0.50
CA LEU A 16 -6.53 9.80 -0.79
C LEU A 16 -6.86 10.93 0.18
N GLN A 17 -6.69 10.70 1.49
CA GLN A 17 -6.94 11.73 2.50
C GLN A 17 -6.03 12.95 2.33
N LEU A 18 -4.73 12.75 2.04
CA LEU A 18 -3.81 13.85 1.78
C LEU A 18 -4.24 14.66 0.55
N LEU A 19 -4.55 13.99 -0.55
CA LEU A 19 -4.95 14.65 -1.80
C LEU A 19 -6.27 15.41 -1.64
N GLU A 20 -7.26 14.81 -0.97
CA GLU A 20 -8.60 15.37 -0.82
C GLU A 20 -8.67 16.47 0.25
N ARG A 21 -7.99 16.29 1.39
CA ARG A 21 -8.14 17.17 2.56
C ARG A 21 -7.07 18.23 2.68
N GLN A 22 -5.92 18.04 2.02
CA GLN A 22 -4.79 18.98 2.12
C GLN A 22 -4.46 19.57 0.75
N THR A 23 -4.23 18.74 -0.26
CA THR A 23 -3.74 19.20 -1.56
C THR A 23 -4.81 19.96 -2.35
N LEU A 24 -6.03 19.41 -2.48
CA LEU A 24 -7.12 20.07 -3.20
C LEU A 24 -7.48 21.46 -2.60
N PRO A 25 -7.66 21.59 -1.27
CA PRO A 25 -7.92 22.90 -0.64
C PRO A 25 -6.76 23.89 -0.78
N ALA A 26 -5.52 23.42 -0.65
CA ALA A 26 -4.34 24.27 -0.87
C ALA A 26 -4.32 24.80 -2.31
N LEU A 27 -4.51 23.93 -3.30
CA LEU A 27 -4.56 24.33 -4.70
C LEU A 27 -5.70 25.31 -5.00
N HIS A 28 -6.88 25.11 -4.39
CA HIS A 28 -7.99 26.06 -4.53
C HIS A 28 -7.67 27.44 -3.96
N SER A 29 -6.85 27.50 -2.91
CA SER A 29 -6.42 28.77 -2.32
C SER A 29 -5.45 29.53 -3.25
N GLU A 30 -4.55 28.82 -3.93
CA GLU A 30 -3.61 29.40 -4.92
C GLU A 30 -4.29 29.90 -6.20
N ILE A 31 -5.42 29.30 -6.62
CA ILE A 31 -6.20 29.72 -7.81
C ILE A 31 -6.74 31.15 -7.70
N LYS A 32 -6.84 31.70 -6.48
CA LYS A 32 -7.33 33.07 -6.25
C LYS A 32 -6.43 34.13 -6.89
N GLU A 33 -5.18 33.78 -7.22
CA GLU A 33 -4.27 34.63 -7.99
C GLU A 33 -4.62 34.59 -9.49
N PRO A 34 -5.10 35.70 -10.08
CA PRO A 34 -5.66 35.71 -11.44
C PRO A 34 -4.65 35.33 -12.53
N HIS A 35 -3.35 35.51 -12.29
CA HIS A 35 -2.29 35.13 -13.22
C HIS A 35 -1.96 33.62 -13.20
N LEU A 36 -2.40 32.89 -12.17
CA LEU A 36 -2.17 31.44 -12.01
C LEU A 36 -3.40 30.59 -12.31
N ALA A 37 -4.59 31.18 -12.37
CA ALA A 37 -5.86 30.48 -12.49
C ALA A 37 -5.88 29.39 -13.59
N THR A 38 -5.44 29.70 -14.81
CA THR A 38 -5.42 28.73 -15.92
C THR A 38 -4.47 27.56 -15.67
N LYS A 39 -3.27 27.81 -15.14
CA LYS A 39 -2.28 26.76 -14.84
C LYS A 39 -2.76 25.86 -13.70
N MET A 40 -3.33 26.47 -12.67
CA MET A 40 -3.79 25.75 -11.49
C MET A 40 -5.08 24.95 -11.75
N ASN A 41 -5.91 25.35 -12.71
CA ASN A 41 -7.03 24.53 -13.18
C ASN A 41 -6.57 23.20 -13.78
N VAL A 42 -5.53 23.22 -14.63
CA VAL A 42 -4.93 21.99 -15.19
C VAL A 42 -4.35 21.11 -14.07
N SER A 43 -3.67 21.70 -13.09
CA SER A 43 -3.19 20.97 -11.91
C SER A 43 -4.34 20.33 -11.12
N ARG A 44 -5.49 21.00 -11.02
CA ARG A 44 -6.68 20.47 -10.32
C ARG A 44 -7.27 19.28 -11.05
N GLU A 45 -7.36 19.34 -12.38
CA GLU A 45 -7.83 18.21 -13.19
C GLU A 45 -6.91 17.00 -13.06
N HIS A 46 -5.59 17.21 -13.12
CA HIS A 46 -4.62 16.14 -12.88
C HIS A 46 -4.74 15.54 -11.48
N LEU A 47 -4.95 16.37 -10.46
CA LEU A 47 -5.14 15.92 -9.09
C LEU A 47 -6.42 15.09 -8.93
N GLN A 48 -7.52 15.52 -9.56
CA GLN A 48 -8.77 14.75 -9.60
C GLN A 48 -8.59 13.41 -10.32
N ALA A 49 -7.89 13.39 -11.45
CA ALA A 49 -7.56 12.15 -12.16
C ALA A 49 -6.72 11.21 -11.29
N ALA A 50 -5.76 11.73 -10.51
CA ALA A 50 -4.97 10.94 -9.59
C ALA A 50 -5.83 10.29 -8.49
N ILE A 51 -6.75 11.05 -7.88
CA ILE A 51 -7.70 10.52 -6.88
C ILE A 51 -8.57 9.39 -7.48
N ILE A 52 -9.11 9.60 -8.69
CA ILE A 52 -9.92 8.59 -9.39
C ILE A 52 -9.10 7.32 -9.63
N ASN A 53 -7.86 7.46 -10.10
CA ASN A 53 -7.00 6.32 -10.41
C ASN A 53 -6.56 5.57 -9.15
N LEU A 54 -6.32 6.25 -8.02
CA LEU A 54 -6.02 5.61 -6.74
C LEU A 54 -7.21 4.78 -6.23
N ARG A 55 -8.43 5.31 -6.30
CA ARG A 55 -9.65 4.56 -5.94
C ARG A 55 -9.84 3.32 -6.83
N LYS A 56 -9.56 3.45 -8.13
CA LYS A 56 -9.59 2.30 -9.06
C LYS A 56 -8.53 1.26 -8.72
N ALA A 57 -7.30 1.70 -8.47
CA ALA A 57 -6.20 0.81 -8.09
C ALA A 57 -6.53 0.03 -6.81
N PHE A 58 -7.10 0.71 -5.81
CA PHE A 58 -7.56 0.07 -4.57
C PHE A 58 -8.64 -0.99 -4.84
N ALA A 59 -9.64 -0.68 -5.65
CA ALA A 59 -10.69 -1.65 -6.01
C ALA A 59 -10.12 -2.88 -6.76
N LEU A 60 -9.19 -2.66 -7.69
CA LEU A 60 -8.50 -3.74 -8.41
C LEU A 60 -7.68 -4.62 -7.46
N GLN A 61 -6.98 -4.03 -6.49
CA GLN A 61 -6.25 -4.81 -5.50
C GLN A 61 -7.18 -5.68 -4.67
N LYS A 62 -8.31 -5.14 -4.20
CA LYS A 62 -9.31 -5.94 -3.47
C LYS A 62 -9.80 -7.13 -4.28
N GLN A 63 -10.03 -6.95 -5.59
CA GLN A 63 -10.40 -8.06 -6.47
C GLN A 63 -9.31 -9.13 -6.54
N VAL A 64 -8.03 -8.74 -6.58
CA VAL A 64 -6.90 -9.70 -6.51
C VAL A 64 -6.90 -10.44 -5.18
N GLU A 65 -7.09 -9.74 -4.06
CA GLU A 65 -7.15 -10.33 -2.73
C GLU A 65 -8.31 -11.32 -2.60
N ASP A 66 -9.49 -10.98 -3.11
CA ASP A 66 -10.66 -11.85 -3.13
C ASP A 66 -10.38 -13.12 -3.94
N LEU A 67 -9.80 -12.97 -5.15
CA LEU A 67 -9.40 -14.10 -6.00
C LEU A 67 -8.39 -15.02 -5.30
N CYS A 68 -7.38 -14.45 -4.64
CA CYS A 68 -6.43 -15.20 -3.83
C CYS A 68 -7.13 -15.99 -2.71
N GLY A 69 -8.06 -15.34 -2.00
CA GLY A 69 -8.89 -15.99 -0.99
C GLY A 69 -9.69 -17.17 -1.54
N TYR A 70 -10.32 -17.00 -2.71
CA TYR A 70 -11.03 -18.10 -3.41
C TYR A 70 -10.11 -19.27 -3.77
N HIS A 71 -8.85 -19.01 -4.07
CA HIS A 71 -7.84 -20.03 -4.39
C HIS A 71 -7.08 -20.57 -3.16
N GLY A 72 -7.42 -20.12 -1.94
CA GLY A 72 -6.75 -20.53 -0.71
C GLY A 72 -5.33 -19.97 -0.55
N ILE A 73 -4.99 -18.90 -1.28
CA ILE A 73 -3.70 -18.21 -1.18
C ILE A 73 -3.78 -17.19 -0.04
N GLU A 74 -2.89 -17.34 0.95
CA GLU A 74 -2.80 -16.43 2.07
C GLU A 74 -2.21 -15.07 1.66
N ILE A 75 -2.82 -13.98 2.13
CA ILE A 75 -2.38 -12.60 1.90
C ILE A 75 -1.57 -12.10 3.09
N SER A 76 -0.43 -11.47 2.81
CA SER A 76 0.34 -10.71 3.80
C SER A 76 0.38 -9.24 3.41
N TYR A 77 -0.20 -8.39 4.25
CA TYR A 77 -0.15 -6.95 4.07
C TYR A 77 1.21 -6.37 4.44
N ARG A 78 1.72 -5.45 3.60
CA ARG A 78 2.98 -4.74 3.80
C ARG A 78 2.76 -3.25 4.04
N TRP A 79 3.37 -2.72 5.09
CA TRP A 79 3.43 -1.28 5.38
C TRP A 79 4.69 -0.64 4.80
N SER A 80 5.73 -1.43 4.55
CA SER A 80 6.95 -0.96 3.90
C SER A 80 7.64 -2.11 3.15
N LEU A 81 8.60 -1.77 2.30
CA LEU A 81 9.42 -2.75 1.59
C LEU A 81 10.46 -3.44 2.49
N ASN A 82 10.70 -2.92 3.69
CA ASN A 82 11.72 -3.43 4.62
C ASN A 82 11.22 -4.63 5.44
N GLU A 83 9.91 -4.88 5.48
CA GLU A 83 9.32 -5.99 6.25
C GLU A 83 9.70 -7.37 5.67
N SER A 84 9.95 -7.44 4.37
CA SER A 84 10.38 -8.67 3.68
C SER A 84 11.77 -9.17 4.13
N GLU A 85 12.68 -8.29 4.55
CA GLU A 85 14.02 -8.71 4.99
C GLU A 85 13.97 -9.41 6.36
N GLN A 86 13.06 -8.99 7.23
CA GLN A 86 12.92 -9.56 8.58
C GLN A 86 12.21 -10.92 8.59
N GLU A 87 11.31 -11.18 7.66
CA GLU A 87 10.72 -12.52 7.51
C GLU A 87 11.72 -13.51 6.88
N MET A 88 12.48 -13.08 5.87
CA MET A 88 13.49 -13.92 5.24
C MET A 88 14.69 -14.20 6.18
N GLY A 89 15.05 -13.24 7.03
CA GLY A 89 16.08 -13.40 8.07
C GLY A 89 15.68 -14.32 9.25
N LYS A 90 14.37 -14.53 9.48
CA LYS A 90 13.88 -15.49 10.49
C LYS A 90 13.91 -16.93 9.97
N SER A 91 13.56 -17.14 8.70
CA SER A 91 13.56 -18.46 8.08
C SER A 91 14.95 -19.12 8.05
N LEU A 92 16.04 -18.35 8.02
CA LEU A 92 17.41 -18.88 8.06
C LEU A 92 17.87 -19.31 9.47
N LYS A 93 17.26 -18.79 10.54
CA LYS A 93 17.63 -19.14 11.93
C LYS A 93 16.94 -20.42 12.42
N GLU A 94 15.75 -20.74 11.94
CA GLU A 94 15.05 -21.98 12.31
C GLU A 94 15.73 -23.24 11.77
N ILE A 95 16.37 -23.19 10.61
CA ILE A 95 17.08 -24.33 10.00
C ILE A 95 18.42 -24.61 10.73
N SER A 96 18.96 -23.61 11.43
CA SER A 96 20.22 -23.68 12.16
C SER A 96 20.07 -24.12 13.61
N SER A 97 18.85 -24.33 14.12
CA SER A 97 18.64 -24.72 15.52
C SER A 97 18.80 -26.24 15.68
N PRO A 98 19.80 -26.73 16.44
CA PRO A 98 20.00 -28.17 16.61
C PRO A 98 18.90 -28.76 17.50
N MET A 99 18.32 -29.87 17.04
CA MET A 99 17.33 -30.70 17.73
C MET A 99 17.85 -31.11 19.12
N PRO A 100 17.04 -31.04 20.20
CA PRO A 100 17.48 -31.49 21.51
C PRO A 100 17.64 -33.01 21.46
N SER A 101 18.89 -33.48 21.61
CA SER A 101 19.20 -34.91 21.74
C SER A 101 18.45 -35.50 22.93
N ALA A 102 17.61 -36.50 22.65
CA ALA A 102 17.04 -37.38 23.66
C ALA A 102 18.19 -38.09 24.40
N LYS A 103 18.45 -37.67 25.64
CA LYS A 103 19.23 -38.49 26.58
C LYS A 103 18.30 -39.56 27.13
N GLY A 104 18.46 -40.77 26.61
CA GLY A 104 18.01 -41.98 27.29
C GLY A 104 18.81 -42.21 28.57
N ASN A 105 18.12 -42.68 29.59
CA ASN A 105 18.64 -43.49 30.68
C ASN A 105 17.52 -44.41 31.16
#